data_AF-A0A920TF94-F1
#
_entry.id   AF-A0A920TF94-F1
#
_cell.length_a   1.000
_cell.length_b   1.000
_cell.length_c   1.000
_cell.angle_alpha   90.00
_cell.angle_beta   90.00
_cell.angle_gamma   90.00
#
_symmetry.space_group_name_H-M   'P 1'
#
loop_
_entity.id
_entity.type
_entity.pdbx_description
1 polymer ?
#
loop_
_entity_poly.entity_id
_entity_poly.type
_entity_poly.pdbx_seq_one_letter_code
_entity_poly.pdbx_strand_id
1 'polypeptide(L)' 'MMMTAAGTIAPAKGLGLGAGVAGLQAIATAKRLGAVVSAFDVAPG' A
#
# COMPACT_ATOMS: atom_id res chain seq x y z
N MET A 1 2.08 -12.19 -2.16
CA MET A 1 1.21 -13.14 -2.87
C MET A 1 1.03 -14.34 -1.95
N MET A 2 -0.20 -14.73 -1.63
CA MET A 2 -0.48 -15.84 -0.70
C MET A 2 -1.09 -17.00 -1.47
N MET A 3 -0.50 -18.18 -1.38
CA MET A 3 -1.03 -19.38 -2.02
C MET A 3 -1.84 -20.17 -1.01
N THR A 4 -3.06 -20.55 -1.39
CA THR A 4 -3.99 -21.35 -0.58
C THR A 4 -4.37 -22.61 -1.35
N ALA A 5 -5.04 -23.56 -0.69
CA ALA A 5 -5.56 -24.76 -1.35
C ALA A 5 -6.57 -24.44 -2.48
N ALA A 6 -7.27 -23.30 -2.39
CA ALA A 6 -8.22 -22.83 -3.41
C ALA A 6 -7.56 -22.01 -4.53
N GLY A 7 -6.23 -21.86 -4.51
CA GLY A 7 -5.47 -21.08 -5.49
C GLY A 7 -4.75 -19.88 -4.88
N THR A 8 -4.28 -18.99 -5.75
CA THR A 8 -3.40 -17.88 -5.37
C THR A 8 -4.17 -16.57 -5.19
N ILE A 9 -3.96 -15.93 -4.04
CA ILE A 9 -4.54 -14.63 -3.71
C ILE A 9 -3.50 -13.55 -4.05
N ALA A 10 -3.91 -12.64 -4.93
CA ALA A 10 -3.14 -11.46 -5.29
C ALA A 10 -3.09 -10.46 -4.12
N PRO A 11 -1.98 -9.73 -3.93
CA PRO A 11 -1.90 -8.69 -2.92
C PRO A 11 -2.88 -7.54 -3.22
N ALA A 12 -3.39 -6.90 -2.16
CA ALA A 12 -4.18 -5.70 -2.29
C ALA A 12 -3.37 -4.58 -2.95
N LYS A 13 -4.01 -3.81 -3.85
CA LYS A 13 -3.43 -2.62 -4.48
C LYS A 13 -4.08 -1.38 -3.88
N GLY A 14 -3.28 -0.46 -3.37
CA GLY A 14 -3.75 0.77 -2.75
C GLY A 14 -3.07 2.01 -3.32
N LEU A 15 -3.81 3.13 -3.36
CA LEU A 15 -3.29 4.46 -3.68
C LEU A 15 -3.37 5.32 -2.43
N GLY A 16 -2.23 5.83 -1.96
CA GLY A 16 -2.16 6.86 -0.93
C GLY A 16 -2.17 8.26 -1.55
N LEU A 17 -3.04 9.13 -1.06
CA LEU A 17 -3.07 10.55 -1.44
C LEU A 17 -2.56 11.39 -0.27
N GLY A 18 -1.46 12.11 -0.49
CA GLY A 18 -0.72 12.88 0.50
C GLY A 18 0.41 12.09 1.18
N ALA A 19 1.59 12.70 1.28
CA ALA A 19 2.78 12.13 1.93
C ALA A 19 3.13 12.86 3.25
N GLY A 20 2.10 13.34 3.96
CA GLY A 20 2.23 13.78 5.35
C GLY A 20 2.42 12.63 6.34
N VAL A 21 2.55 12.93 7.64
CA VAL A 21 2.86 11.94 8.69
C VAL A 21 1.84 10.78 8.73
N ALA A 22 0.55 11.09 8.67
CA ALA A 22 -0.50 10.06 8.64
C ALA A 22 -0.42 9.20 7.36
N GLY A 23 -0.20 9.84 6.21
CA GLY A 23 -0.07 9.16 4.92
C GLY A 23 1.11 8.20 4.89
N LEU A 24 2.29 8.65 5.32
CA LEU A 24 3.50 7.81 5.36
C LEU A 24 3.36 6.64 6.34
N GLN A 25 2.73 6.85 7.51
CA GLN A 25 2.46 5.76 8.45
C GLN A 25 1.47 4.73 7.86
N ALA A 26 0.42 5.19 7.18
CA ALA A 26 -0.55 4.31 6.53
C ALA A 26 0.12 3.49 5.41
N ILE A 27 0.93 4.13 4.57
CA ILE A 27 1.68 3.46 3.48
C ILE A 27 2.65 2.43 4.05
N ALA A 28 3.41 2.78 5.10
CA ALA A 28 4.34 1.87 5.75
C ALA A 28 3.61 0.64 6.33
N THR A 29 2.47 0.87 6.97
CA THR A 29 1.63 -0.19 7.55
C THR A 29 1.08 -1.11 6.46
N ALA A 30 0.50 -0.55 5.39
CA ALA A 30 -0.04 -1.32 4.28
C ALA A 30 1.04 -2.17 3.58
N LYS A 31 2.24 -1.62 3.38
CA LYS A 31 3.39 -2.38 2.83
C LYS A 31 3.80 -3.54 3.74
N ARG A 32 3.82 -3.34 5.06
CA ARG A 32 4.10 -4.42 6.03
C ARG A 32 3.06 -5.54 5.99
N LEU A 33 1.80 -5.21 5.69
CA LEU A 33 0.73 -6.18 5.48
C LEU A 33 0.80 -6.90 4.10
N GLY A 34 1.78 -6.56 3.25
CA GLY A 34 1.97 -7.18 1.95
C GLY A 34 1.19 -6.54 0.81
N ALA A 35 0.65 -5.34 1.01
CA ALA A 35 -0.01 -4.57 -0.06
C ALA A 35 1.01 -3.93 -1.01
N VAL A 36 0.60 -3.80 -2.27
CA VAL A 36 1.31 -2.99 -3.27
C VAL A 36 0.70 -1.59 -3.23
N VAL A 37 1.49 -0.59 -2.83
CA VAL A 37 0.99 0.77 -2.60
C VAL A 37 1.75 1.78 -3.45
N SER A 38 1.01 2.56 -4.24
CA SER A 38 1.48 3.79 -4.87
C SER A 38 1.06 4.99 -4.05
N ALA A 39 1.81 6.09 -4.13
CA ALA A 39 1.50 7.32 -3.43
C ALA A 39 1.59 8.52 -4.38
N PHE A 40 0.71 9.49 -4.21
CA PHE A 40 0.73 10.76 -4.90
C PHE A 40 0.62 11.87 -3.85
N ASP A 41 1.46 12.89 -3.97
CA ASP A 41 1.36 14.11 -3.16
C ASP A 41 1.40 15.32 -4.08
N VAL A 42 0.61 16.34 -3.76
CA VAL A 42 0.56 17.61 -4.48
C VAL A 42 1.71 18.55 -4.07
N ALA A 43 2.33 18.28 -2.91
CA ALA A 43 3.41 19.09 -2.41
C ALA A 43 4.51 19.23 -3.49
N PRO A 44 4.93 20.46 -3.81
CA PRO A 44 6.01 20.67 -4.75
C PRO A 44 7.31 20.15 -4.12
N GLY A 45 7.95 19.21 -4.82
CA GLY A 45 9.27 18.67 -4.54
C GLY A 45 10.08 18.61 -5.82
#